data_AF-A0A953UVZ1-F1
#
_entry.id   AF-A0A953UVZ1-F1
#
_cell.length_a   1.000
_cell.length_b   1.000
_cell.length_c   1.000
_cell.angle_alpha   90.00
_cell.angle_beta   90.00
_cell.angle_gamma   90.00
#
_symmetry.space_group_name_H-M   'P 1'
#
loop_
_entity.id
_entity.type
_entity.pdbx_description
1 polymer ?
#
loop_
_entity_poly.entity_id
_entity_poly.type
_entity_poly.pdbx_seq_one_letter_code
_entity_poly.pdbx_strand_id
1 'polypeptide(L)'
;MEKDHSNLNSVREDDEADLRWERSRRHHRILTAFLVLLAAGVVAVAWYAYPILGRHDSLLSQIPTTLTDIRKDVSSLGDQAKSTDAKVDDWGNRQEELRGQLSKARADLMARIDSAKRQASDASAALIQRARSDFATQVDGIKTQLAKLETSRESDREQIAQLQQELAQVRSQVSQQGQELASVQGRVTQNAAATSQEFASVKSTQQQDRHDFDAYAEKFAVKRVDFEVTKNHQSSVAPGISVQVNSTDVSYQRVNGSVLASDGHTTWLRQLKVQEPVFLTSFPDGRTRELVITRVNKNGAVGYVLVPAQESAMNRATRPLNGPFTSPEPAE
;
A
#
# COMPACT_ATOMS: atom_id res chain seq x y z
N MET A 1 7.09 -21.93 -51.78
CA MET A 1 7.06 -20.76 -50.87
C MET A 1 5.64 -20.68 -50.35
N GLU A 2 5.39 -21.40 -49.26
CA GLU A 2 4.06 -21.61 -48.68
C GLU A 2 3.97 -20.71 -47.45
N LYS A 3 3.00 -19.80 -47.42
CA LYS A 3 2.80 -18.86 -46.31
C LYS A 3 1.78 -19.45 -45.36
N ASP A 4 2.29 -19.85 -44.20
CA ASP A 4 1.52 -20.30 -43.05
C ASP A 4 0.93 -19.06 -42.34
N HIS A 5 -0.38 -18.86 -42.51
CA HIS A 5 -1.15 -17.88 -41.74
C HIS A 5 -2.48 -18.51 -41.36
N SER A 6 -2.57 -19.12 -40.18
CA SER A 6 -3.83 -19.19 -39.42
C SER A 6 -3.64 -19.88 -38.06
N ASN A 7 -3.91 -19.13 -36.99
CA ASN A 7 -4.59 -19.54 -35.74
C ASN A 7 -4.02 -18.89 -34.47
N LEU A 8 -4.13 -17.55 -34.39
CA LEU A 8 -4.00 -16.83 -33.12
C LEU A 8 -5.36 -16.55 -32.46
N ASN A 9 -6.48 -16.77 -33.17
CA ASN A 9 -7.82 -16.57 -32.60
C ASN A 9 -8.37 -17.78 -31.83
N SER A 10 -7.93 -19.02 -32.13
CA SER A 10 -8.49 -20.20 -31.44
C SER A 10 -8.00 -20.30 -29.99
N VAL A 11 -6.77 -19.87 -29.70
CA VAL A 11 -6.18 -19.92 -28.35
C VAL A 11 -6.89 -18.96 -27.38
N ARG A 12 -7.47 -17.87 -27.89
CA ARG A 12 -8.17 -16.87 -27.06
C ARG A 12 -9.61 -17.26 -26.75
N GLU A 13 -10.24 -18.09 -27.58
CA GLU A 13 -11.61 -18.58 -27.33
C GLU A 13 -11.64 -19.74 -26.33
N ASP A 14 -10.58 -20.56 -26.27
CA ASP A 14 -10.48 -21.67 -25.32
C ASP A 14 -10.31 -21.18 -23.86
N ASP A 15 -9.56 -20.09 -23.64
CA ASP A 15 -9.37 -19.50 -22.30
C ASP A 15 -10.65 -18.87 -21.72
N GLU A 16 -11.56 -18.39 -22.57
CA GLU A 16 -12.85 -17.81 -22.12
C GLU A 16 -13.91 -18.88 -21.83
N ALA A 17 -13.82 -20.05 -22.46
CA ALA A 17 -14.71 -21.18 -22.22
C ALA A 17 -14.44 -21.85 -20.85
N ASP A 18 -13.17 -21.95 -20.45
CA ASP A 18 -12.77 -22.56 -19.17
C ASP A 18 -13.18 -21.72 -17.95
N LEU A 19 -13.12 -20.38 -18.05
CA LEU A 19 -13.53 -19.49 -16.95
C LEU A 19 -15.04 -19.49 -16.70
N ARG A 20 -15.87 -19.77 -17.72
CA ARG A 20 -17.32 -19.90 -17.56
C ARG A 20 -17.72 -21.22 -16.89
N TRP A 21 -16.97 -22.30 -17.12
CA TRP A 21 -17.22 -23.61 -16.51
C TRP A 21 -16.90 -23.63 -15.01
N GLU A 22 -15.86 -22.92 -14.55
CA GLU A 22 -15.51 -22.87 -13.12
C GLU A 22 -16.49 -22.08 -12.24
N ARG A 23 -17.14 -21.04 -12.81
CA ARG A 23 -18.10 -20.22 -12.06
C ARG A 23 -19.41 -20.98 -11.78
N SER A 24 -19.81 -21.87 -12.68
CA SER A 24 -21.02 -22.70 -12.53
C SER A 24 -20.87 -23.77 -11.42
N ARG A 25 -19.66 -24.31 -11.21
CA ARG A 25 -19.37 -25.30 -10.16
C ARG A 25 -19.49 -24.76 -8.74
N ARG A 26 -19.22 -23.46 -8.52
CA ARG A 26 -19.32 -22.86 -7.17
C ARG A 26 -20.77 -22.63 -6.75
N HIS A 27 -21.65 -22.24 -7.67
CA HIS A 27 -23.07 -22.09 -7.37
C HIS A 27 -23.75 -23.42 -7.05
N HIS A 28 -23.38 -24.52 -7.71
CA HIS A 28 -23.90 -25.84 -7.37
C HIS A 28 -23.46 -26.32 -5.98
N ARG A 29 -22.22 -26.03 -5.55
CA ARG A 29 -21.76 -26.39 -4.20
C ARG A 29 -22.44 -25.58 -3.09
N ILE A 30 -22.76 -24.31 -3.35
CA ILE A 30 -23.48 -23.45 -2.40
C ILE A 30 -24.96 -23.86 -2.32
N LEU A 31 -25.59 -24.19 -3.44
CA LEU A 31 -26.97 -24.69 -3.48
C LEU A 31 -27.11 -26.07 -2.80
N THR A 32 -26.17 -27.00 -3.00
CA THR A 32 -26.22 -28.30 -2.32
C THR A 32 -26.00 -28.16 -0.81
N ALA A 33 -25.10 -27.27 -0.38
CA ALA A 33 -24.91 -26.98 1.05
C ALA A 33 -26.18 -26.43 1.71
N PHE A 34 -26.90 -25.53 1.04
CA PHE A 34 -28.15 -24.96 1.55
C PHE A 34 -29.28 -26.00 1.67
N LEU A 35 -29.37 -26.92 0.70
CA LEU A 35 -30.39 -27.98 0.67
C LEU A 35 -30.18 -29.02 1.78
N VAL A 36 -28.93 -29.38 2.07
CA VAL A 36 -28.58 -30.27 3.20
C VAL A 36 -28.92 -29.62 4.55
N LEU A 37 -28.68 -28.31 4.69
CA LEU A 37 -28.98 -27.57 5.92
C LEU A 37 -30.49 -27.47 6.17
N LEU A 38 -31.28 -27.30 5.11
CA LEU A 38 -32.75 -27.26 5.19
C LEU A 38 -33.34 -28.63 5.56
N ALA A 39 -32.80 -29.72 4.99
CA ALA A 39 -33.21 -31.08 5.34
C ALA A 39 -32.92 -31.42 6.81
N ALA A 40 -31.76 -31.01 7.34
CA ALA A 40 -31.42 -31.20 8.75
C ALA A 40 -32.36 -30.42 9.70
N GLY A 41 -32.79 -29.22 9.30
CA GLY A 41 -33.77 -28.42 10.05
C GLY A 41 -35.14 -29.10 10.17
N VAL A 42 -35.64 -29.74 9.10
CA VAL A 42 -36.94 -30.42 9.12
C VAL A 42 -36.92 -31.67 10.03
N VAL A 43 -35.81 -32.42 10.02
CA VAL A 43 -35.63 -33.58 10.91
C VAL A 43 -35.58 -33.16 12.38
N ALA A 44 -34.93 -32.04 12.69
CA ALA A 44 -34.88 -31.51 14.05
C ALA A 44 -36.27 -31.07 14.56
N VAL A 45 -37.08 -30.43 13.71
CA VAL A 45 -38.45 -30.02 14.07
C VAL A 45 -39.38 -31.24 14.25
N ALA A 46 -39.26 -32.26 13.39
CA ALA A 46 -40.04 -33.48 13.52
C ALA A 46 -39.71 -34.25 14.82
N TRP A 47 -38.43 -34.27 15.21
CA TRP A 47 -38.01 -34.90 16.47
C TRP A 47 -38.50 -34.14 17.71
N TYR A 48 -38.62 -32.81 17.61
CA TYR A 48 -39.07 -31.98 18.73
C TYR A 48 -40.59 -31.96 18.91
N ALA A 49 -41.37 -32.27 17.87
CA ALA A 49 -42.84 -32.32 17.93
C ALA A 49 -43.41 -33.68 18.40
N TYR A 50 -42.63 -34.76 18.32
CA TYR A 50 -43.09 -36.12 18.63
C TYR A 50 -43.48 -36.40 20.10
N PRO A 51 -42.87 -35.80 21.15
CA PRO A 51 -43.22 -36.14 22.54
C PRO A 51 -44.45 -35.42 23.12
N ILE A 52 -45.17 -34.61 22.33
CA ILE A 52 -46.36 -33.88 22.79
C ILE A 52 -47.70 -34.61 22.51
N LEU A 53 -47.70 -35.64 21.65
CA LEU A 53 -48.91 -36.38 21.28
C LEU A 53 -49.13 -37.70 22.07
N GLY A 54 -48.20 -38.08 22.95
CA GLY A 54 -48.29 -39.34 23.72
C GLY A 54 -49.03 -39.24 25.08
N ARG A 55 -49.79 -38.19 25.37
CA ARG A 55 -50.38 -37.95 26.72
C ARG A 55 -51.88 -38.21 26.87
N HIS A 56 -52.56 -38.85 25.92
CA HIS A 56 -54.01 -39.12 26.02
C HIS A 56 -54.42 -40.57 25.69
N ASP A 57 -53.88 -41.55 26.43
CA ASP A 57 -54.25 -42.98 26.29
C ASP A 57 -54.79 -43.61 27.61
N SER A 58 -55.72 -42.94 28.30
CA SER A 58 -56.23 -43.43 29.60
C SER A 58 -57.75 -43.48 29.76
N LEU A 59 -58.55 -43.41 28.69
CA LEU A 59 -60.02 -43.38 28.79
C LEU A 59 -60.79 -44.47 28.01
N LEU A 60 -60.16 -45.61 27.69
CA LEU A 60 -60.80 -46.67 26.88
C LEU A 60 -60.78 -48.07 27.51
N SER A 61 -61.11 -48.22 28.80
CA SER A 61 -61.08 -49.55 29.44
C SER A 61 -62.22 -49.92 30.39
N GLN A 62 -63.42 -49.30 30.31
CA GLN A 62 -64.56 -49.74 31.15
C GLN A 62 -65.95 -49.60 30.51
N ILE A 63 -66.41 -50.61 29.75
CA ILE A 63 -67.84 -51.03 29.59
C ILE A 63 -67.85 -52.52 29.14
N PRO A 64 -68.44 -53.51 29.87
CA PRO A 64 -69.80 -54.01 29.53
C PRO A 64 -70.65 -54.68 30.65
N THR A 65 -71.93 -54.95 30.32
CA THR A 65 -72.86 -56.05 30.75
C THR A 65 -74.10 -55.73 31.61
N THR A 66 -75.30 -55.68 30.98
CA THR A 66 -76.61 -55.96 31.62
C THR A 66 -77.62 -56.45 30.58
N LEU A 67 -77.87 -57.78 30.48
CA LEU A 67 -78.87 -58.35 29.58
C LEU A 67 -79.25 -59.79 30.01
N THR A 68 -79.99 -59.98 31.11
CA THR A 68 -80.37 -61.34 31.54
C THR A 68 -81.60 -61.47 32.47
N ASP A 69 -82.70 -60.74 32.29
CA ASP A 69 -83.91 -60.95 33.15
C ASP A 69 -85.25 -60.83 32.41
N ILE A 70 -85.54 -61.74 31.48
CA ILE A 70 -86.87 -61.83 30.81
C ILE A 70 -87.32 -63.30 30.67
N ARG A 71 -87.50 -64.05 31.76
CA ARG A 71 -87.92 -65.47 31.62
C ARG A 71 -88.94 -66.02 32.62
N LYS A 72 -89.69 -65.20 33.37
CA LYS A 72 -90.50 -65.75 34.48
C LYS A 72 -91.97 -65.38 34.64
N ASP A 73 -92.65 -64.81 33.64
CA ASP A 73 -94.07 -64.47 33.77
C ASP A 73 -94.96 -65.07 32.66
N VAL A 74 -95.29 -66.36 32.75
CA VAL A 74 -96.26 -67.04 31.84
C VAL A 74 -97.45 -67.68 32.59
N SER A 75 -97.56 -67.54 33.91
CA SER A 75 -98.55 -68.31 34.69
C SER A 75 -99.80 -67.53 35.14
N SER A 76 -99.89 -66.21 34.91
CA SER A 76 -100.99 -65.38 35.43
C SER A 76 -102.10 -65.05 34.41
N LEU A 77 -102.10 -65.71 33.25
CA LEU A 77 -103.04 -65.44 32.15
C LEU A 77 -104.49 -65.91 32.39
N GLY A 78 -104.77 -66.64 33.48
CA GLY A 78 -106.11 -67.15 33.81
C GLY A 78 -107.07 -66.11 34.41
N ASP A 79 -106.55 -65.18 35.20
CA ASP A 79 -107.36 -64.14 35.86
C ASP A 79 -107.52 -62.87 35.02
N GLN A 80 -106.73 -62.77 33.94
CA GLN A 80 -106.64 -61.58 33.08
C GLN A 80 -107.89 -61.39 32.20
N ALA A 81 -108.64 -62.46 31.91
CA ALA A 81 -109.76 -62.47 30.98
C ALA A 81 -110.97 -61.63 31.43
N LYS A 82 -111.20 -61.49 32.75
CA LYS A 82 -112.26 -60.59 33.28
C LYS A 82 -111.79 -59.15 33.49
N SER A 83 -110.47 -58.91 33.55
CA SER A 83 -109.88 -57.56 33.59
C SER A 83 -109.84 -56.89 32.21
N THR A 84 -110.11 -57.65 31.14
CA THR A 84 -109.99 -57.19 29.76
C THR A 84 -111.12 -56.25 29.35
N ASP A 85 -112.37 -56.52 29.72
CA ASP A 85 -113.51 -55.64 29.34
C ASP A 85 -113.40 -54.23 29.96
N ALA A 86 -113.02 -54.13 31.23
CA ALA A 86 -112.79 -52.84 31.88
C ALA A 86 -111.55 -52.11 31.32
N LYS A 87 -110.58 -52.84 30.75
CA LYS A 87 -109.39 -52.25 30.12
C LYS A 87 -109.66 -51.74 28.70
N VAL A 88 -110.66 -52.26 27.98
CA VAL A 88 -110.98 -51.77 26.62
C VAL A 88 -111.59 -50.37 26.68
N ASP A 89 -112.49 -50.11 27.63
CA ASP A 89 -113.08 -48.77 27.80
C ASP A 89 -112.05 -47.73 28.29
N ASP A 90 -111.22 -48.14 29.24
CA ASP A 90 -110.12 -47.31 29.74
C ASP A 90 -109.03 -47.06 28.67
N TRP A 91 -108.81 -48.02 27.77
CA TRP A 91 -107.94 -47.83 26.60
C TRP A 91 -108.49 -46.78 25.63
N GLY A 92 -109.82 -46.75 25.41
CA GLY A 92 -110.48 -45.73 24.60
C GLY A 92 -110.22 -44.32 25.12
N ASN A 93 -110.34 -44.13 26.44
CA ASN A 93 -110.06 -42.85 27.10
C ASN A 93 -108.58 -42.46 27.03
N ARG A 94 -107.66 -43.41 27.25
CA ARG A 94 -106.21 -43.15 27.12
C ARG A 94 -105.79 -42.77 25.70
N GLN A 95 -106.44 -43.33 24.69
CA GLN A 95 -106.13 -43.01 23.29
C GLN A 95 -106.50 -41.56 22.95
N GLU A 96 -107.62 -41.06 23.49
CA GLU A 96 -108.05 -39.67 23.30
C GLU A 96 -107.11 -38.70 24.02
N GLU A 97 -106.67 -39.05 25.24
CA GLU A 97 -105.71 -38.25 26.00
C GLU A 97 -104.32 -38.24 25.34
N LEU A 98 -103.84 -39.38 24.83
CA LEU A 98 -102.58 -39.46 24.07
C LEU A 98 -102.63 -38.60 22.81
N ARG A 99 -103.76 -38.54 22.10
CA ARG A 99 -103.93 -37.63 20.96
C ARG A 99 -103.88 -36.16 21.40
N GLY A 100 -104.49 -35.84 22.54
CA GLY A 100 -104.40 -34.51 23.14
C GLY A 100 -102.96 -34.13 23.54
N GLN A 101 -102.21 -35.05 24.14
CA GLN A 101 -100.81 -34.82 24.51
C GLN A 101 -99.89 -34.75 23.29
N LEU A 102 -100.10 -35.59 22.27
CA LEU A 102 -99.29 -35.60 21.04
C LEU A 102 -99.45 -34.29 20.25
N SER A 103 -100.67 -33.75 20.20
CA SER A 103 -100.91 -32.45 19.55
C SER A 103 -100.22 -31.30 20.28
N LYS A 104 -100.25 -31.30 21.63
CA LYS A 104 -99.51 -30.33 22.45
C LYS A 104 -98.00 -30.46 22.30
N ALA A 105 -97.47 -31.69 22.32
CA ALA A 105 -96.04 -31.94 22.12
C ALA A 105 -95.58 -31.49 20.73
N ARG A 106 -96.40 -31.71 19.69
CA ARG A 106 -96.12 -31.21 18.34
C ARG A 106 -96.09 -29.68 18.28
N ALA A 107 -97.02 -29.01 18.96
CA ALA A 107 -97.05 -27.56 19.03
C ALA A 107 -95.82 -26.99 19.77
N ASP A 108 -95.44 -27.57 20.90
CA ASP A 108 -94.25 -27.15 21.67
C ASP A 108 -92.95 -27.39 20.87
N LEU A 109 -92.86 -28.52 20.16
CA LEU A 109 -91.71 -28.82 19.30
C LEU A 109 -91.60 -27.82 18.14
N MET A 110 -92.71 -27.45 17.50
CA MET A 110 -92.72 -26.43 16.45
C MET A 110 -92.25 -25.08 16.99
N ALA A 111 -92.74 -24.66 18.16
CA ALA A 111 -92.30 -23.41 18.79
C ALA A 111 -90.79 -23.41 19.08
N ARG A 112 -90.25 -24.54 19.58
CA ARG A 112 -88.81 -24.69 19.84
C ARG A 112 -87.97 -24.69 18.56
N ILE A 113 -88.45 -25.34 17.49
CA ILE A 113 -87.78 -25.34 16.19
C ILE A 113 -87.75 -23.92 15.62
N ASP A 114 -88.85 -23.18 15.68
CA ASP A 114 -88.89 -21.79 15.20
C ASP A 114 -87.99 -20.87 16.02
N SER A 115 -87.92 -21.04 17.35
CA SER A 115 -86.99 -20.28 18.19
C SER A 115 -85.53 -20.62 17.89
N ALA A 116 -85.21 -21.91 17.71
CA ALA A 116 -83.86 -22.35 17.38
C ALA A 116 -83.43 -21.85 15.99
N LYS A 117 -84.35 -21.85 15.02
CA LYS A 117 -84.12 -21.33 13.67
C LYS A 117 -83.83 -19.83 13.69
N ARG A 118 -84.58 -19.04 14.47
CA ARG A 118 -84.32 -17.60 14.64
C ARG A 118 -82.97 -17.35 15.31
N GLN A 119 -82.68 -18.08 16.39
CA GLN A 119 -81.41 -17.93 17.09
C GLN A 119 -80.19 -18.31 16.23
N ALA A 120 -80.30 -19.36 15.41
CA ALA A 120 -79.28 -19.74 14.44
C ALA A 120 -79.14 -18.70 13.31
N SER A 121 -80.25 -18.12 12.85
CA SER A 121 -80.26 -17.03 11.87
C SER A 121 -79.50 -15.80 12.40
N ASP A 122 -79.80 -15.35 13.61
CA ASP A 122 -79.18 -14.18 14.22
C ASP A 122 -77.69 -14.40 14.52
N ALA A 123 -77.32 -15.60 15.00
CA ALA A 123 -75.93 -15.98 15.22
C ALA A 123 -75.14 -16.00 13.90
N SER A 124 -75.75 -16.50 12.80
CA SER A 124 -75.11 -16.51 11.48
C SER A 124 -74.92 -15.10 10.92
N ALA A 125 -75.88 -14.20 11.10
CA ALA A 125 -75.77 -12.81 10.69
C ALA A 125 -74.66 -12.07 11.44
N ALA A 126 -74.56 -12.28 12.77
CA ALA A 126 -73.50 -11.72 13.59
C ALA A 126 -72.11 -12.24 13.19
N LEU A 127 -71.98 -13.54 12.87
CA LEU A 127 -70.72 -14.13 12.40
C LEU A 127 -70.31 -13.57 11.03
N ILE A 128 -71.24 -13.40 10.09
CA ILE A 128 -70.95 -12.81 8.77
C ILE A 128 -70.48 -11.36 8.92
N GLN A 129 -71.10 -10.59 9.79
CA GLN A 129 -70.73 -9.20 10.01
C GLN A 129 -69.37 -9.07 10.71
N ARG A 130 -69.07 -9.95 11.66
CA ARG A 130 -67.76 -10.01 12.32
C ARG A 130 -66.67 -10.46 11.36
N ALA A 131 -66.91 -11.49 10.55
CA ALA A 131 -65.98 -11.94 9.52
C ALA A 131 -65.67 -10.83 8.51
N ARG A 132 -66.65 -10.02 8.11
CA ARG A 132 -66.43 -8.87 7.23
C ARG A 132 -65.55 -7.80 7.89
N SER A 133 -65.78 -7.51 9.17
CA SER A 133 -64.99 -6.53 9.93
C SER A 133 -63.54 -6.99 10.14
N ASP A 134 -63.36 -8.25 10.52
CA ASP A 134 -62.04 -8.83 10.77
C ASP A 134 -61.24 -8.90 9.45
N PHE A 135 -61.90 -9.25 8.34
CA PHE A 135 -61.29 -9.24 7.02
C PHE A 135 -60.88 -7.85 6.57
N ALA A 136 -61.73 -6.83 6.77
CA ALA A 136 -61.38 -5.43 6.46
C ALA A 136 -60.15 -4.97 7.25
N THR A 137 -60.09 -5.28 8.54
CA THR A 137 -58.96 -4.93 9.41
C THR A 137 -57.66 -5.61 8.97
N GLN A 138 -57.73 -6.89 8.58
CA GLN A 138 -56.56 -7.62 8.08
C GLN A 138 -56.07 -7.05 6.74
N VAL A 139 -56.97 -6.70 5.83
CA VAL A 139 -56.62 -6.10 4.54
C VAL A 139 -55.94 -4.74 4.73
N ASP A 140 -56.42 -3.91 5.66
CA ASP A 140 -55.80 -2.62 5.96
C ASP A 140 -54.42 -2.78 6.62
N GLY A 141 -54.27 -3.77 7.50
CA GLY A 141 -52.97 -4.15 8.07
C GLY A 141 -51.96 -4.56 6.99
N ILE A 142 -52.37 -5.39 6.04
CA ILE A 142 -51.52 -5.84 4.92
C ILE A 142 -51.16 -4.68 4.00
N LYS A 143 -52.09 -3.79 3.66
CA LYS A 143 -51.80 -2.58 2.86
C LYS A 143 -50.77 -1.68 3.52
N THR A 144 -50.88 -1.51 4.84
CA THR A 144 -49.94 -0.69 5.62
C THR A 144 -48.54 -1.31 5.61
N GLN A 145 -48.43 -2.63 5.75
CA GLN A 145 -47.16 -3.34 5.68
C GLN A 145 -46.55 -3.29 4.26
N LEU A 146 -47.37 -3.42 3.22
CA LEU A 146 -46.93 -3.32 1.83
C LEU A 146 -46.40 -1.92 1.51
N ALA A 147 -47.12 -0.86 1.91
CA ALA A 147 -46.68 0.52 1.74
C ALA A 147 -45.34 0.77 2.44
N LYS A 148 -45.17 0.28 3.69
CA LYS A 148 -43.90 0.41 4.42
C LYS A 148 -42.75 -0.32 3.74
N LEU A 149 -43.00 -1.52 3.19
CA LEU A 149 -41.98 -2.30 2.48
C LEU A 149 -41.57 -1.65 1.17
N GLU A 150 -42.53 -1.05 0.45
CA GLU A 150 -42.30 -0.32 -0.78
C GLU A 150 -41.47 0.95 -0.53
N THR A 151 -41.78 1.70 0.54
CA THR A 151 -40.95 2.84 0.99
C THR A 151 -39.54 2.40 1.38
N SER A 152 -39.39 1.27 2.09
CA SER A 152 -38.07 0.73 2.45
C SER A 152 -37.24 0.36 1.21
N ARG A 153 -37.86 -0.26 0.20
CA ARG A 153 -37.17 -0.59 -1.05
C ARG A 153 -36.73 0.64 -1.84
N GLU A 154 -37.53 1.70 -1.82
CA GLU A 154 -37.16 2.95 -2.50
C GLU A 154 -35.99 3.63 -1.78
N SER A 155 -36.02 3.68 -0.45
CA SER A 155 -34.88 4.15 0.37
C SER A 155 -33.61 3.34 0.11
N ASP A 156 -33.71 2.01 0.02
CA ASP A 156 -32.54 1.15 -0.26
C ASP A 156 -31.98 1.41 -1.67
N ARG A 157 -32.85 1.66 -2.65
CA ARG A 157 -32.41 2.02 -4.02
C ARG A 157 -31.70 3.37 -4.05
N GLU A 158 -32.22 4.36 -3.33
CA GLU A 158 -31.58 5.67 -3.20
C GLU A 158 -30.20 5.56 -2.54
N GLN A 159 -30.08 4.76 -1.46
CA GLN A 159 -28.79 4.52 -0.81
C GLN A 159 -27.79 3.80 -1.73
N ILE A 160 -28.24 2.80 -2.51
CA ILE A 160 -27.38 2.12 -3.49
C ILE A 160 -26.93 3.10 -4.58
N ALA A 161 -27.82 3.97 -5.06
CA ALA A 161 -27.47 4.99 -6.05
C ALA A 161 -26.45 5.99 -5.49
N GLN A 162 -26.62 6.44 -4.24
CA GLN A 162 -25.66 7.30 -3.56
C GLN A 162 -24.30 6.62 -3.39
N LEU A 163 -24.26 5.37 -2.92
CA LEU A 163 -23.01 4.62 -2.76
C LEU A 163 -22.29 4.38 -4.10
N GLN A 164 -23.04 4.14 -5.18
CA GLN A 164 -22.46 4.05 -6.52
C GLN A 164 -21.84 5.38 -6.96
N GLN A 165 -22.49 6.50 -6.65
CA GLN A 165 -21.97 7.84 -6.94
C GLN A 165 -20.71 8.15 -6.12
N GLU A 166 -20.71 7.82 -4.82
CA GLU A 166 -19.54 7.96 -3.96
C GLU A 166 -18.37 7.10 -4.44
N LEU A 167 -18.61 5.86 -4.83
CA LEU A 167 -17.58 4.98 -5.40
C LEU A 167 -17.02 5.52 -6.72
N ALA A 168 -17.87 6.07 -7.59
CA ALA A 168 -17.42 6.71 -8.82
C ALA A 168 -16.54 7.93 -8.54
N GLN A 169 -16.92 8.74 -7.54
CA GLN A 169 -16.16 9.91 -7.11
C GLN A 169 -14.80 9.52 -6.50
N VAL A 170 -14.78 8.53 -5.60
CA VAL A 170 -13.53 8.00 -5.01
C VAL A 170 -12.62 7.43 -6.10
N ARG A 171 -13.16 6.67 -7.05
CA ARG A 171 -12.36 6.13 -8.17
C ARG A 171 -11.76 7.24 -9.04
N SER A 172 -12.51 8.31 -9.27
CA SER A 172 -12.02 9.49 -9.98
C SER A 172 -10.87 10.16 -9.22
N GLN A 173 -11.04 10.38 -7.91
CA GLN A 173 -10.03 10.98 -7.05
C GLN A 173 -8.75 10.14 -6.98
N VAL A 174 -8.87 8.82 -6.83
CA VAL A 174 -7.72 7.89 -6.85
C VAL A 174 -7.00 7.95 -8.20
N SER A 175 -7.74 8.05 -9.30
CA SER A 175 -7.11 8.19 -10.63
C SER A 175 -6.37 9.51 -10.80
N GLN A 176 -6.92 10.62 -10.29
CA GLN A 176 -6.26 11.92 -10.31
C GLN A 176 -5.00 11.92 -9.44
N GLN A 177 -5.10 11.38 -8.23
CA GLN A 177 -3.97 11.27 -7.31
C GLN A 177 -2.86 10.36 -7.88
N GLY A 178 -3.23 9.28 -8.58
CA GLY A 178 -2.27 8.42 -9.29
C GLY A 178 -1.52 9.16 -10.41
N GLN A 179 -2.19 10.03 -11.16
CA GLN A 179 -1.55 10.85 -12.19
C GLN A 179 -0.62 11.89 -11.59
N GLU A 180 -1.02 12.54 -10.49
CA GLU A 180 -0.17 13.49 -9.77
C GLU A 180 1.09 12.81 -9.23
N LEU A 181 0.96 11.64 -8.59
CA LEU A 181 2.10 10.86 -8.10
C LEU A 181 3.04 10.45 -9.23
N ALA A 182 2.52 10.00 -10.37
CA ALA A 182 3.34 9.67 -11.54
C ALA A 182 4.09 10.90 -12.08
N SER A 183 3.44 12.07 -12.09
CA SER A 183 4.06 13.33 -12.51
C SER A 183 5.17 13.78 -11.54
N VAL A 184 4.93 13.67 -10.24
CA VAL A 184 5.92 14.00 -9.20
C VAL A 184 7.10 13.04 -9.28
N GLN A 185 6.84 11.75 -9.43
CA GLN A 185 7.90 10.75 -9.59
C GLN A 185 8.76 11.04 -10.83
N GLY A 186 8.14 11.41 -11.97
CA GLY A 186 8.85 11.83 -13.17
C GLY A 186 9.70 13.09 -12.96
N ARG A 187 9.20 14.07 -12.20
CA ARG A 187 9.96 15.29 -11.85
C ARG A 187 11.14 14.99 -10.93
N VAL A 188 10.97 14.08 -9.96
CA VAL A 188 12.03 13.68 -9.04
C VAL A 188 13.16 12.96 -9.77
N THR A 189 12.84 12.03 -10.67
CA THR A 189 13.87 11.33 -11.47
C THR A 189 14.60 12.27 -12.42
N GLN A 190 13.89 13.21 -13.05
CA GLN A 190 14.51 14.22 -13.90
C GLN A 190 15.41 15.17 -13.12
N ASN A 191 14.98 15.65 -11.96
CA ASN A 191 15.81 16.48 -11.08
C ASN A 191 17.04 15.72 -10.58
N ALA A 192 16.89 14.47 -10.17
CA ALA A 192 18.02 13.65 -9.72
C ALA A 192 19.07 13.47 -10.84
N ALA A 193 18.63 13.26 -12.09
CA ALA A 193 19.52 13.19 -13.24
C ALA A 193 20.23 14.52 -13.50
N ALA A 194 19.51 15.65 -13.45
CA ALA A 194 20.09 16.98 -13.64
C ALA A 194 21.12 17.31 -12.55
N THR A 195 20.80 17.07 -11.28
CA THR A 195 21.73 17.27 -10.16
C THR A 195 22.96 16.38 -10.27
N SER A 196 22.81 15.13 -10.72
CA SER A 196 23.95 14.23 -10.94
C SER A 196 24.87 14.73 -12.05
N GLN A 197 24.32 15.30 -13.13
CA GLN A 197 25.12 15.88 -14.22
C GLN A 197 25.85 17.15 -13.77
N GLU A 198 25.18 18.02 -13.02
CA GLU A 198 25.77 19.23 -12.46
C GLU A 198 26.89 18.90 -11.46
N PHE A 199 26.69 17.89 -10.61
CA PHE A 199 27.75 17.47 -9.68
C PHE A 199 28.98 16.90 -10.43
N ALA A 200 28.75 16.16 -11.51
CA ALA A 200 29.83 15.64 -12.34
C ALA A 200 30.61 16.77 -13.05
N SER A 201 29.92 17.79 -13.56
CA SER A 201 30.57 18.94 -14.20
C SER A 201 31.37 19.76 -13.19
N VAL A 202 30.80 20.07 -12.02
CA VAL A 202 31.50 20.77 -10.93
C VAL A 202 32.74 20.02 -10.47
N LYS A 203 32.64 18.69 -10.31
CA LYS A 203 33.80 17.86 -9.94
C LYS A 203 34.91 17.89 -11.00
N SER A 204 34.54 17.85 -12.27
CA SER A 204 35.48 17.95 -13.38
C SER A 204 36.19 19.31 -13.39
N THR A 205 35.43 20.41 -13.25
CA THR A 205 36.00 21.76 -13.15
C THR A 205 36.92 21.90 -11.95
N GLN A 206 36.54 21.39 -10.78
CA GLN A 206 37.40 21.45 -9.60
C GLN A 206 38.71 20.67 -9.78
N GLN A 207 38.68 19.52 -10.47
CA GLN A 207 39.89 18.76 -10.77
C GLN A 207 40.78 19.53 -11.75
N GLN A 208 40.20 20.13 -12.78
CA GLN A 208 40.92 20.97 -13.73
C GLN A 208 41.57 22.17 -13.02
N ASP A 209 40.82 22.89 -12.19
CA ASP A 209 41.33 24.03 -11.43
C ASP A 209 42.49 23.65 -10.50
N ARG A 210 42.41 22.46 -9.87
CA ARG A 210 43.51 21.93 -9.06
C ARG A 210 44.74 21.63 -9.90
N HIS A 211 44.57 21.01 -11.07
CA HIS A 211 45.68 20.74 -11.97
C HIS A 211 46.32 22.04 -12.49
N ASP A 212 45.51 23.04 -12.84
CA ASP A 212 45.99 24.34 -13.28
C ASP A 212 46.72 25.05 -12.15
N PHE A 213 46.18 25.01 -10.92
CA PHE A 213 46.85 25.56 -9.74
C PHE A 213 48.18 24.88 -9.46
N ASP A 214 48.25 23.54 -9.50
CA ASP A 214 49.49 22.79 -9.30
C ASP A 214 50.50 23.13 -10.40
N ALA A 215 50.06 23.26 -11.66
CA ALA A 215 50.91 23.69 -12.77
C ALA A 215 51.44 25.12 -12.59
N TYR A 216 50.61 26.05 -12.07
CA TYR A 216 51.05 27.39 -11.72
C TYR A 216 52.02 27.37 -10.54
N ALA A 217 51.73 26.61 -9.49
CA ALA A 217 52.58 26.47 -8.32
C ALA A 217 53.96 25.92 -8.72
N GLU A 218 54.02 24.93 -9.61
CA GLU A 218 55.28 24.41 -10.15
C GLU A 218 56.01 25.45 -11.02
N LYS A 219 55.27 26.19 -11.85
CA LYS A 219 55.84 27.26 -12.69
C LYS A 219 56.47 28.38 -11.85
N PHE A 220 55.87 28.74 -10.72
CA PHE A 220 56.36 29.79 -9.82
C PHE A 220 57.20 29.26 -8.66
N ALA A 221 57.46 27.95 -8.58
CA ALA A 221 58.33 27.39 -7.57
C ALA A 221 59.74 27.98 -7.70
N VAL A 222 60.17 28.71 -6.68
CA VAL A 222 61.52 29.28 -6.57
C VAL A 222 62.33 28.52 -5.55
N LYS A 223 63.61 28.32 -5.84
CA LYS A 223 64.59 27.73 -4.95
C LYS A 223 65.63 28.78 -4.58
N ARG A 224 65.91 28.88 -3.29
CA ARG A 224 67.00 29.71 -2.77
C ARG A 224 68.33 28.96 -2.87
N VAL A 225 69.33 29.60 -3.47
CA VAL A 225 70.71 29.12 -3.55
C VAL A 225 71.59 30.14 -2.85
N ASP A 226 72.11 29.77 -1.68
CA ASP A 226 73.05 30.62 -0.94
C ASP A 226 74.42 30.62 -1.62
N PHE A 227 75.12 31.76 -1.56
CA PHE A 227 76.45 31.90 -2.12
C PHE A 227 77.35 32.78 -1.26
N GLU A 228 78.65 32.62 -1.45
CA GLU A 228 79.70 33.49 -0.94
C GLU A 228 80.66 33.82 -2.08
N VAL A 229 80.95 35.11 -2.25
CA VAL A 229 81.83 35.62 -3.32
C VAL A 229 82.99 36.35 -2.67
N THR A 230 84.21 35.97 -3.04
CA THR A 230 85.43 36.63 -2.57
C THR A 230 85.73 37.86 -3.42
N LYS A 231 86.22 38.93 -2.78
CA LYS A 231 86.63 40.17 -3.44
C LYS A 231 87.70 39.88 -4.50
N ASN A 232 87.60 40.57 -5.63
CA ASN A 232 88.44 40.46 -6.81
C ASN A 232 88.41 39.08 -7.50
N HIS A 233 87.46 38.22 -7.14
CA HIS A 233 87.26 36.92 -7.77
C HIS A 233 85.86 36.86 -8.36
N GLN A 234 85.75 36.21 -9.52
CA GLN A 234 84.46 35.86 -10.11
C GLN A 234 84.07 34.47 -9.61
N SER A 235 82.85 34.32 -9.10
CA SER A 235 82.33 33.05 -8.59
C SER A 235 80.98 32.75 -9.23
N SER A 236 80.77 31.50 -9.67
CA SER A 236 79.46 31.03 -10.12
C SER A 236 78.58 30.80 -8.90
N VAL A 237 77.51 31.58 -8.79
CA VAL A 237 76.59 31.55 -7.64
C VAL A 237 75.32 30.73 -7.92
N ALA A 238 74.98 30.59 -9.20
CA ALA A 238 73.88 29.77 -9.70
C ALA A 238 74.15 29.42 -11.18
N PRO A 239 73.44 28.43 -11.76
CA PRO A 239 73.57 28.11 -13.18
C PRO A 239 73.38 29.36 -14.06
N GLY A 240 74.39 29.70 -14.87
CA GLY A 240 74.33 30.88 -15.72
C GLY A 240 74.43 32.23 -14.99
N ILE A 241 74.74 32.25 -13.68
CA ILE A 241 74.98 33.49 -12.93
C ILE A 241 76.36 33.43 -12.30
N SER A 242 77.20 34.37 -12.69
CA SER A 242 78.47 34.63 -12.01
C SER A 242 78.46 36.01 -11.39
N VAL A 243 79.03 36.13 -10.19
CA VAL A 243 79.14 37.39 -9.48
C VAL A 243 80.61 37.68 -9.25
N GLN A 244 81.00 38.93 -9.47
CA GLN A 244 82.31 39.45 -9.14
C GLN A 244 82.14 40.65 -8.21
N VAL A 245 82.86 40.63 -7.10
CA VAL A 245 82.90 41.72 -6.14
C VAL A 245 84.20 42.50 -6.32
N ASN A 246 84.13 43.77 -6.69
CA ASN A 246 85.30 44.62 -6.93
C ASN A 246 85.69 45.39 -5.67
N SER A 247 84.71 45.91 -4.92
CA SER A 247 84.95 46.59 -3.65
C SER A 247 83.82 46.35 -2.65
N THR A 248 84.19 46.41 -1.37
CA THR A 248 83.28 46.23 -0.24
C THR A 248 83.41 47.43 0.69
N ASP A 249 82.28 47.93 1.15
CA ASP A 249 82.18 48.93 2.19
C ASP A 249 81.47 48.29 3.39
N VAL A 250 82.26 47.83 4.34
CA VAL A 250 81.77 47.08 5.51
C VAL A 250 81.00 48.00 6.46
N SER A 251 81.40 49.26 6.57
CA SER A 251 80.79 50.26 7.46
C SER A 251 79.36 50.58 7.04
N TYR A 252 79.11 50.65 5.72
CA TYR A 252 77.79 50.94 5.17
C TYR A 252 77.08 49.69 4.62
N GLN A 253 77.69 48.50 4.74
CA GLN A 253 77.18 47.24 4.20
C GLN A 253 76.82 47.33 2.71
N ARG A 254 77.77 47.83 1.90
CA ARG A 254 77.59 48.00 0.45
C ARG A 254 78.64 47.27 -0.36
N VAL A 255 78.26 46.84 -1.56
CA VAL A 255 79.17 46.22 -2.51
C VAL A 255 79.20 46.99 -3.82
N ASN A 256 80.36 46.97 -4.47
CA ASN A 256 80.47 47.30 -5.89
C ASN A 256 81.01 46.09 -6.65
N GLY A 257 80.47 45.82 -7.83
CA GLY A 257 80.79 44.60 -8.56
C GLY A 257 80.01 44.49 -9.86
N SER A 258 79.98 43.28 -10.39
CA SER A 258 79.23 42.93 -11.58
C SER A 258 78.61 41.55 -11.42
N VAL A 259 77.46 41.37 -12.08
CA VAL A 259 76.81 40.08 -12.26
C VAL A 259 76.80 39.79 -13.75
N LEU A 260 77.30 38.62 -14.13
CA LEU A 260 77.29 38.12 -15.50
C LEU A 260 76.20 37.05 -15.61
N ALA A 261 75.24 37.28 -16.50
CA ALA A 261 74.20 36.32 -16.87
C ALA A 261 74.67 35.37 -17.98
N SER A 262 73.91 34.30 -18.23
CA SER A 262 74.27 33.23 -19.18
C SER A 262 74.35 33.68 -20.62
N ASP A 263 73.63 34.74 -20.97
CA ASP A 263 73.63 35.35 -22.30
C ASP A 263 74.77 36.37 -22.50
N GLY A 264 75.65 36.53 -21.51
CA GLY A 264 76.75 37.47 -21.52
C GLY A 264 76.38 38.89 -21.07
N HIS A 265 75.10 39.16 -20.75
CA HIS A 265 74.73 40.46 -20.20
C HIS A 265 75.36 40.68 -18.82
N THR A 266 76.00 41.83 -18.67
CA THR A 266 76.63 42.24 -17.40
C THR A 266 75.79 43.31 -16.71
N THR A 267 75.31 43.01 -15.52
CA THR A 267 74.62 43.95 -14.63
C THR A 267 75.62 44.52 -13.62
N TRP A 268 75.81 45.83 -13.60
CA TRP A 268 76.71 46.49 -12.67
C TRP A 268 76.05 46.68 -11.30
N LEU A 269 76.68 46.14 -10.26
CA LEU A 269 76.30 46.37 -8.87
C LEU A 269 77.01 47.64 -8.39
N ARG A 270 76.27 48.75 -8.26
CA ARG A 270 76.84 50.04 -7.84
C ARG A 270 76.27 50.39 -6.47
N GLN A 271 77.13 50.38 -5.45
CA GLN A 271 76.75 50.71 -4.08
C GLN A 271 75.55 49.91 -3.56
N LEU A 272 75.41 48.66 -4.03
CA LEU A 272 74.28 47.80 -3.68
C LEU A 272 74.31 47.52 -2.19
N LYS A 273 73.23 47.85 -1.49
CA LYS A 273 73.10 47.62 -0.05
C LYS A 273 72.75 46.16 0.22
N VAL A 274 73.07 45.69 1.42
CA VAL A 274 72.49 44.44 1.91
C VAL A 274 70.96 44.51 1.90
N GLN A 275 70.32 43.38 1.59
CA GLN A 275 68.88 43.20 1.46
C GLN A 275 68.22 44.00 0.32
N GLU A 276 69.01 44.65 -0.54
CA GLU A 276 68.50 45.26 -1.76
C GLU A 276 68.51 44.22 -2.89
N PRO A 277 67.34 43.86 -3.44
CA PRO A 277 67.26 42.83 -4.48
C PRO A 277 67.71 43.39 -5.84
N VAL A 278 68.45 42.57 -6.57
CA VAL A 278 68.81 42.81 -7.97
C VAL A 278 68.09 41.79 -8.84
N PHE A 279 67.21 42.29 -9.70
CA PHE A 279 66.45 41.48 -10.64
C PHE A 279 67.26 41.26 -11.92
N LEU A 280 67.45 39.99 -12.27
CA LEU A 280 68.17 39.53 -13.45
C LEU A 280 67.14 38.94 -14.43
N THR A 281 66.96 39.54 -15.61
CA THR A 281 65.93 39.16 -16.61
C THR A 281 66.51 38.52 -17.87
N SER A 282 67.83 38.47 -17.96
CA SER A 282 68.63 38.07 -19.12
C SER A 282 68.87 36.55 -19.17
N PHE A 283 67.78 35.77 -19.21
CA PHE A 283 67.84 34.31 -19.27
C PHE A 283 66.97 33.75 -20.40
N PRO A 284 67.38 32.64 -21.07
CA PRO A 284 66.64 32.04 -22.17
C PRO A 284 65.21 31.59 -21.81
N ASP A 285 64.96 31.34 -20.53
CA ASP A 285 63.65 30.93 -20.00
C ASP A 285 62.68 32.11 -19.78
N GLY A 286 63.15 33.35 -19.96
CA GLY A 286 62.40 34.57 -19.72
C GLY A 286 62.01 34.79 -18.26
N ARG A 287 62.57 34.00 -17.32
CA ARG A 287 62.22 34.09 -15.89
C ARG A 287 63.15 35.07 -15.19
N THR A 288 62.58 35.88 -14.31
CA THR A 288 63.37 36.79 -13.48
C THR A 288 63.99 36.02 -12.34
N ARG A 289 65.29 36.22 -12.12
CA ARG A 289 66.02 35.71 -10.96
C ARG A 289 66.34 36.87 -10.03
N GLU A 290 66.26 36.64 -8.74
CA GLU A 290 66.51 37.67 -7.74
C GLU A 290 67.82 37.36 -7.02
N LEU A 291 68.78 38.28 -7.06
CA LEU A 291 70.01 38.20 -6.29
C LEU A 291 69.92 39.15 -5.11
N VAL A 292 70.17 38.63 -3.91
CA VAL A 292 70.16 39.41 -2.67
C VAL A 292 71.46 39.18 -1.93
N ILE A 293 72.12 40.27 -1.58
CA ILE A 293 73.29 40.22 -0.69
C ILE A 293 72.81 40.41 0.73
N THR A 294 73.15 39.50 1.64
CA THR A 294 72.70 39.55 3.03
C THR A 294 73.78 40.08 3.97
N ARG A 295 75.05 39.98 3.58
CA ARG A 295 76.18 40.43 4.39
C ARG A 295 77.36 40.84 3.52
N VAL A 296 78.03 41.93 3.92
CA VAL A 296 79.28 42.38 3.32
C VAL A 296 80.41 42.31 4.34
N ASN A 297 81.50 41.66 3.96
CA ASN A 297 82.72 41.49 4.74
C ASN A 297 83.90 42.21 4.09
N LYS A 298 85.03 42.34 4.80
CA LYS A 298 86.27 42.91 4.24
C LYS A 298 86.78 42.11 3.02
N ASN A 299 86.49 40.81 3.01
CA ASN A 299 87.01 39.87 2.02
C ASN A 299 86.01 39.54 0.90
N GLY A 300 84.77 40.05 0.94
CA GLY A 300 83.74 39.63 -0.01
C GLY A 300 82.31 39.90 0.44
N ALA A 301 81.37 39.16 -0.14
CA ALA A 301 79.94 39.27 0.16
C ALA A 301 79.27 37.90 0.21
N VAL A 302 78.26 37.77 1.06
CA VAL A 302 77.42 36.58 1.22
C VAL A 302 75.99 36.95 0.85
N GLY A 303 75.29 36.06 0.17
CA GLY A 303 73.95 36.31 -0.31
C GLY A 303 73.22 35.05 -0.72
N TYR A 304 72.10 35.24 -1.40
CA TYR A 304 71.38 34.17 -2.05
C TYR A 304 70.81 34.61 -3.40
N VAL A 305 70.58 33.64 -4.27
CA VAL A 305 69.84 33.82 -5.51
C VAL A 305 68.56 32.99 -5.47
N LEU A 306 67.43 33.58 -5.84
CA LEU A 306 66.19 32.86 -6.12
C LEU A 306 66.20 32.42 -7.59
N VAL A 307 66.27 31.11 -7.80
CA VAL A 307 66.24 30.48 -9.14
C VAL A 307 64.96 29.66 -9.32
N PRO A 308 64.44 29.50 -10.54
CA PRO A 308 63.34 28.58 -10.80
C PRO A 308 63.69 27.14 -10.38
N ALA A 309 62.77 26.46 -9.68
CA ALA A 309 63.03 25.13 -9.10
C ALA A 309 63.37 24.06 -10.15
N GLN A 310 62.77 24.13 -11.36
CA GLN A 310 62.98 23.18 -12.44
C GLN A 310 64.43 23.17 -12.98
N GLU A 311 65.14 24.30 -12.94
CA GLU A 311 66.49 24.42 -13.50
C GLU A 311 67.57 23.78 -12.60
N SER A 312 67.29 23.68 -11.30
CA SER A 312 68.20 23.03 -10.35
C SER A 312 68.21 21.51 -10.45
N ALA A 313 67.13 20.89 -10.96
CA ALA A 313 67.03 19.44 -11.10
C ALA A 313 67.87 18.92 -12.28
N MET A 314 67.90 19.66 -13.39
CA MET A 314 68.64 19.28 -14.59
C MET A 314 70.17 19.26 -14.37
N ASN A 315 70.68 20.12 -13.48
CA ASN A 315 72.10 20.16 -13.14
C ASN A 315 72.56 19.12 -12.10
N ARG A 316 71.63 18.46 -11.40
CA ARG A 316 71.99 17.33 -10.51
C ARG A 316 72.22 16.04 -11.30
N ALA A 317 71.62 15.93 -12.50
CA ALA A 317 71.75 14.79 -13.39
C ALA A 317 73.07 14.76 -14.20
N THR A 318 73.81 15.87 -14.24
CA THR A 318 75.05 16.01 -15.04
C THR A 318 76.33 16.04 -14.21
N ARG A 319 76.31 15.65 -12.93
CA ARG A 319 77.55 15.41 -12.19
C ARG A 319 78.08 14.01 -12.56
N PRO A 320 79.16 13.87 -13.36
CA PRO A 320 79.70 12.56 -13.64
C PRO A 320 80.18 11.93 -12.33
N LEU A 321 79.66 10.75 -12.03
CA LEU A 321 80.21 9.82 -11.05
C LEU A 321 81.61 9.39 -11.55
N ASN A 322 82.62 10.23 -11.34
CA ASN A 322 84.02 9.78 -11.36
C ASN A 322 84.29 9.04 -10.05
N GLY A 323 83.85 7.78 -10.00
CA GLY A 323 84.40 6.77 -9.10
C GLY A 323 85.65 6.15 -9.74
N PRO A 324 86.71 5.86 -8.97
CA PRO A 324 87.93 5.29 -9.51
C PRO A 324 87.67 3.86 -10.02
N PHE A 325 88.02 3.62 -11.28
CA PHE A 325 88.18 2.30 -11.87
C PHE A 325 89.33 1.59 -11.14
N THR A 326 89.01 0.67 -10.23
CA THR A 326 89.97 -0.32 -9.76
C THR A 326 89.85 -1.56 -10.65
N SER A 327 90.85 -1.76 -11.51
CA SER A 327 91.03 -2.99 -12.29
C SER A 327 91.16 -4.19 -11.35
N PRO A 328 90.57 -5.35 -11.70
CA PRO A 328 90.85 -6.59 -10.97
C PRO A 328 92.22 -7.14 -11.40
N GLU A 329 93.07 -7.32 -10.40
CA GLU A 329 94.31 -8.09 -10.45
C GLU A 329 93.98 -9.59 -10.67
N PRO A 330 94.70 -10.32 -11.55
CA PRO A 330 94.47 -11.74 -11.73
C PRO A 330 95.29 -12.52 -10.69
N ALA A 331 94.61 -13.34 -9.89
CA ALA A 331 95.28 -14.31 -9.02
C ALA A 331 95.38 -15.67 -9.74
N GLU A 332 96.60 -16.20 -9.70
CA GLU A 332 97.05 -17.53 -10.12
C GLU A 332 96.33 -18.69 -9.43
#